data_AF-A0A1W9VIA1-F1
#
_entry.id   AF-A0A1W9VIA1-F1
#
_cell.length_a   1.000
_cell.length_b   1.000
_cell.length_c   1.000
_cell.angle_alpha   90.00
_cell.angle_beta   90.00
_cell.angle_gamma   90.00
#
_symmetry.space_group_name_H-M   'P 1'
#
loop_
_entity.id
_entity.type
_entity.pdbx_description
1 polymer ?
#
loop_
_entity_poly.entity_id
_entity_poly.type
_entity_poly.pdbx_seq_one_letter_code
_entity_poly.pdbx_strand_id
1 'polypeptide(L)'
;MANNFLKYFNKDGLQGIYMQWEFDPMFSSQLIYNYDTDNNMIFSKSETADLKSKYFDMLVEGGYYTEIQIDSKKMKNPLPVSFKATIDKEDEILIMSFFVPLSIPYSSSTSMYYSVSDSTSYTSFFIPQKDLRLKGSDYKILKKHINQFGEISYTFTKQ
;
A
#
# COMPACT_ATOMS: atom_id res chain seq x y z
N MET A 1 16.38 14.22 -13.78
CA MET A 1 14.90 14.34 -13.88
C MET A 1 14.33 14.19 -12.48
N ALA A 2 13.48 15.11 -12.04
CA ALA A 2 13.01 15.16 -10.65
C ALA A 2 12.24 13.88 -10.31
N ASN A 3 12.74 13.09 -9.36
CA ASN A 3 11.96 12.09 -8.66
C ASN A 3 10.86 12.82 -7.89
N ASN A 4 9.69 12.98 -8.50
CA ASN A 4 8.47 13.39 -7.80
C ASN A 4 8.15 12.29 -6.79
N PHE A 5 8.79 12.35 -5.63
CA PHE A 5 8.38 11.56 -4.49
C PHE A 5 6.92 11.91 -4.22
N LEU A 6 6.05 10.91 -4.30
CA LEU A 6 4.65 11.00 -3.91
C LEU A 6 4.60 11.67 -2.53
N LYS A 7 4.15 12.92 -2.50
CA LYS A 7 3.86 13.63 -1.26
C LYS A 7 2.47 13.16 -0.85
N TYR A 8 2.36 12.51 0.29
CA TYR A 8 1.06 12.05 0.80
C TYR A 8 0.23 13.24 1.24
N PHE A 9 0.85 14.30 1.76
CA PHE A 9 0.17 15.57 2.04
C PHE A 9 0.71 16.72 1.19
N ASN A 10 -0.18 17.61 0.77
CA ASN A 10 0.15 18.90 0.18
C ASN A 10 -0.80 19.97 0.71
N LYS A 11 -0.67 21.21 0.21
CA LYS A 11 -1.51 22.36 0.58
C LYS A 11 -3.04 22.13 0.48
N ASP A 12 -3.47 21.19 -0.36
CA ASP A 12 -4.86 20.90 -0.66
C ASP A 12 -5.40 19.75 0.23
N GLY A 13 -4.53 18.88 0.76
CA GLY A 13 -4.91 17.79 1.68
C GLY A 13 -4.10 16.50 1.49
N LEU A 14 -4.68 15.37 1.91
CA LEU A 14 -4.11 14.03 1.75
C LEU A 14 -4.34 13.51 0.32
N GLN A 15 -3.26 13.34 -0.42
CA GLN A 15 -3.28 12.91 -1.82
C GLN A 15 -3.48 11.40 -1.97
N GLY A 16 -3.04 10.61 -0.99
CA GLY A 16 -3.19 9.17 -1.01
C GLY A 16 -2.27 8.46 -0.02
N ILE A 17 -2.29 7.13 -0.07
CA ILE A 17 -1.51 6.26 0.80
C ILE A 17 -0.56 5.39 -0.03
N TYR A 18 0.64 5.18 0.48
CA TYR A 18 1.59 4.23 -0.09
C TYR A 18 1.49 2.92 0.66
N MET A 19 1.39 1.83 -0.10
CA MET A 19 1.30 0.48 0.43
C MET A 19 2.53 -0.31 0.00
N GLN A 20 3.01 -1.13 0.93
CA GLN A 20 4.06 -2.10 0.71
C GLN A 20 3.58 -3.42 1.31
N TRP A 21 3.59 -4.46 0.49
CA TRP A 21 3.23 -5.82 0.86
C TRP A 21 4.43 -6.71 0.76
N GLU A 22 4.65 -7.47 1.82
CA GLU A 22 5.67 -8.49 1.94
C GLU A 22 4.92 -9.80 2.07
N PHE A 23 5.19 -10.73 1.15
CA PHE A 23 4.58 -12.05 1.20
C PHE A 23 5.39 -12.96 2.13
N ASP A 24 4.78 -14.06 2.56
CA ASP A 24 5.54 -15.09 3.27
C ASP A 24 6.61 -15.71 2.34
N PRO A 25 7.66 -16.36 2.90
CA PRO A 25 8.73 -16.94 2.11
C PRO A 25 8.25 -17.93 1.05
N MET A 26 7.30 -18.81 1.39
CA MET A 26 6.86 -19.87 0.46
C MET A 26 6.14 -19.26 -0.74
N PHE A 27 5.25 -18.31 -0.50
CA PHE A 27 4.54 -17.62 -1.57
C PHE A 27 5.45 -16.70 -2.38
N SER A 28 6.41 -16.04 -1.73
CA SER A 28 7.47 -15.26 -2.39
C SER A 28 8.26 -16.11 -3.36
N SER A 29 8.78 -17.28 -2.93
CA SER A 29 9.54 -18.18 -3.80
C SER A 29 8.74 -18.64 -5.01
N GLN A 30 7.44 -18.93 -4.85
CA GLN A 30 6.59 -19.33 -5.97
C GLN A 30 6.45 -18.21 -7.01
N LEU A 31 6.22 -16.96 -6.57
CA LEU A 31 6.10 -15.83 -7.49
C LEU A 31 7.45 -15.48 -8.12
N ILE A 32 8.54 -15.50 -7.36
CA ILE A 32 9.89 -15.28 -7.91
C ILE A 32 10.19 -16.31 -8.99
N TYR A 33 10.01 -17.60 -8.72
CA TYR A 33 10.22 -18.67 -9.70
C TYR A 33 9.40 -18.49 -10.99
N ASN A 34 8.15 -18.02 -10.88
CA ASN A 34 7.28 -17.86 -12.03
C ASN A 34 7.57 -16.63 -12.89
N TYR A 35 8.12 -15.56 -12.31
CA TYR A 35 8.22 -14.25 -12.95
C TYR A 35 9.64 -13.73 -13.12
N ASP A 36 10.64 -14.21 -12.35
CA ASP A 36 12.06 -13.91 -12.52
C ASP A 36 12.65 -14.86 -13.58
N THR A 37 12.28 -14.61 -14.84
CA THR A 37 12.50 -15.55 -15.94
C THR A 37 13.97 -15.76 -16.29
N ASP A 38 14.83 -14.78 -16.02
CA ASP A 38 16.28 -14.88 -16.21
C ASP A 38 17.03 -15.29 -14.94
N ASN A 39 16.33 -15.50 -13.82
CA ASN A 39 16.84 -15.96 -12.52
C ASN A 39 17.97 -15.08 -11.95
N ASN A 40 17.90 -13.76 -12.18
CA ASN A 40 18.92 -12.82 -11.71
C ASN A 40 18.57 -12.18 -10.34
N MET A 41 17.42 -12.55 -9.75
CA MET A 41 16.88 -12.02 -8.50
C MET A 41 16.58 -10.51 -8.55
N ILE A 42 16.23 -9.99 -9.73
CA ILE A 42 15.92 -8.58 -9.99
C ILE A 42 14.86 -8.52 -11.10
N PHE A 43 13.63 -8.15 -10.72
CA PHE A 43 12.60 -7.94 -11.72
C PHE A 43 12.96 -6.82 -12.70
N SER A 44 13.12 -7.20 -13.96
CA SER A 44 13.18 -6.27 -15.08
C SER A 44 11.83 -5.56 -15.26
N LYS A 45 11.80 -4.55 -16.13
CA LYS A 45 10.55 -3.86 -16.49
C LYS A 45 9.52 -4.82 -17.12
N SER A 46 9.98 -5.79 -17.90
CA SER A 46 9.09 -6.75 -18.55
C SER A 46 8.50 -7.72 -17.53
N GLU A 47 9.33 -8.25 -16.64
CA GLU A 47 8.88 -9.20 -15.61
C GLU A 47 7.96 -8.53 -14.58
N THR A 48 8.24 -7.27 -14.22
CA THR A 48 7.34 -6.47 -13.39
C THR A 48 5.98 -6.26 -14.07
N ALA A 49 5.95 -6.02 -15.39
CA ALA A 49 4.70 -5.85 -16.14
C ALA A 49 3.90 -7.16 -16.23
N ASP A 50 4.60 -8.29 -16.39
CA ASP A 50 4.00 -9.61 -16.38
C ASP A 50 3.41 -9.96 -15.01
N LEU A 51 4.17 -9.79 -13.93
CA LEU A 51 3.69 -9.98 -12.54
C LEU A 51 2.49 -9.07 -12.24
N LYS A 52 2.53 -7.82 -12.74
CA LYS A 52 1.41 -6.89 -12.57
C LYS A 52 0.14 -7.41 -13.26
N SER A 53 0.23 -7.67 -14.56
CA SER A 53 -0.94 -8.01 -15.37
C SER A 53 -1.53 -9.39 -15.06
N LYS A 54 -0.68 -10.36 -14.68
CA LYS A 54 -1.11 -11.74 -14.43
C LYS A 54 -1.48 -12.01 -12.97
N TYR A 55 -1.01 -11.19 -12.02
CA TYR A 55 -1.25 -11.42 -10.60
C TYR A 55 -1.77 -10.18 -9.86
N PHE A 56 -1.04 -9.05 -9.89
CA PHE A 56 -1.44 -7.86 -9.13
C PHE A 56 -2.82 -7.32 -9.54
N ASP A 57 -3.12 -7.27 -10.83
CA ASP A 57 -4.37 -6.69 -11.35
C ASP A 57 -5.59 -7.53 -10.90
N MET A 58 -5.44 -8.85 -10.78
CA MET A 58 -6.46 -9.73 -10.20
C MET A 58 -6.71 -9.39 -8.71
N LEU A 59 -5.65 -9.09 -7.94
CA LEU A 59 -5.82 -8.64 -6.56
C LEU A 59 -6.56 -7.30 -6.52
N VAL A 60 -6.24 -6.38 -7.43
CA VAL A 60 -6.91 -5.06 -7.50
C VAL A 60 -8.41 -5.21 -7.77
N GLU A 61 -8.82 -6.10 -8.67
CA GLU A 61 -10.23 -6.42 -8.94
C GLU A 61 -10.94 -6.91 -7.67
N GLY A 62 -10.25 -7.70 -6.84
CA GLY A 62 -10.74 -8.18 -5.54
C GLY A 62 -10.67 -7.18 -4.39
N GLY A 63 -10.28 -5.93 -4.64
CA GLY A 63 -10.15 -4.92 -3.58
C GLY A 63 -8.80 -4.90 -2.88
N TYR A 64 -7.83 -5.64 -3.41
CA TYR A 64 -6.46 -5.75 -2.92
C TYR A 64 -6.43 -5.88 -1.39
N TYR A 65 -7.29 -6.76 -0.85
CA TYR A 65 -7.41 -7.03 0.59
C TYR A 65 -7.53 -5.80 1.47
N THR A 66 -8.00 -4.67 0.94
CA THR A 66 -7.93 -3.39 1.64
C THR A 66 -9.31 -2.76 1.75
N GLU A 67 -9.64 -2.36 2.97
CA GLU A 67 -10.73 -1.45 3.24
C GLU A 67 -10.19 -0.06 3.56
N ILE A 68 -10.80 0.98 2.99
CA ILE A 68 -10.47 2.37 3.30
C ILE A 68 -11.76 3.08 3.66
N GLN A 69 -11.75 3.83 4.77
CA GLN A 69 -12.86 4.68 5.19
C GLN A 69 -12.36 6.11 5.46
N ILE A 70 -13.16 7.08 5.02
CA ILE A 70 -12.97 8.52 5.28
C ILE A 70 -14.17 8.99 6.09
N ASP A 71 -13.96 9.52 7.29
CA ASP A 71 -15.03 9.95 8.20
C ASP A 71 -16.12 8.87 8.33
N SER A 72 -15.68 7.62 8.57
CA SER A 72 -16.50 6.41 8.69
C SER A 72 -17.31 6.02 7.44
N LYS A 73 -17.05 6.64 6.29
CA LYS A 73 -17.64 6.25 4.99
C LYS A 73 -16.65 5.41 4.20
N LYS A 74 -17.06 4.18 3.86
CA LYS A 74 -16.26 3.27 3.03
C LYS A 74 -16.04 3.86 1.63
N MET A 75 -14.79 3.90 1.20
CA MET A 75 -14.40 4.29 -0.15
C MET A 75 -14.64 3.13 -1.11
N LYS A 76 -15.13 3.43 -2.31
CA LYS A 76 -15.23 2.43 -3.37
C LYS A 76 -13.84 2.17 -3.94
N ASN A 77 -13.31 0.97 -3.66
CA ASN A 77 -12.07 0.38 -4.16
C ASN A 77 -11.22 1.28 -5.10
N PRO A 78 -10.42 2.22 -4.56
CA PRO A 78 -9.64 3.13 -5.39
C PRO A 78 -8.53 2.40 -6.13
N LEU A 79 -8.34 2.70 -7.42
CA LEU A 79 -7.37 2.00 -8.26
C LEU A 79 -5.92 2.37 -7.89
N PRO A 80 -5.08 1.39 -7.52
CA PRO A 80 -3.67 1.63 -7.27
C PRO A 80 -2.91 2.07 -8.53
N VAL A 81 -1.90 2.90 -8.35
CA VAL A 81 -0.97 3.37 -9.38
C VAL A 81 0.48 3.21 -8.93
N SER A 82 1.42 3.41 -9.85
CA SER A 82 2.87 3.36 -9.56
C SER A 82 3.34 2.00 -8.98
N PHE A 83 2.74 0.91 -9.43
CA PHE A 83 3.11 -0.45 -9.03
C PHE A 83 4.61 -0.74 -9.29
N LYS A 84 5.27 -1.37 -8.32
CA LYS A 84 6.64 -1.86 -8.39
C LYS A 84 6.75 -3.19 -7.65
N ALA A 85 7.63 -4.05 -8.14
CA ALA A 85 8.02 -5.28 -7.46
C ALA A 85 9.55 -5.30 -7.27
N THR A 86 9.99 -5.71 -6.10
CA THR A 86 11.41 -5.90 -5.77
C THR A 86 11.57 -7.18 -4.96
N ILE A 87 12.76 -7.77 -4.99
CA ILE A 87 13.10 -8.95 -4.20
C ILE A 87 14.07 -8.50 -3.12
N ASP A 88 13.74 -8.77 -1.86
CA ASP A 88 14.74 -8.76 -0.79
C ASP A 88 15.67 -9.96 -0.99
N LYS A 89 16.94 -9.71 -1.25
CA LYS A 89 17.92 -10.76 -1.56
C LYS A 89 18.44 -11.47 -0.32
N GLU A 90 18.28 -10.89 0.87
CA GLU A 90 18.75 -11.51 2.11
C GLU A 90 17.78 -12.61 2.55
N ASP A 91 16.48 -12.31 2.52
CA ASP A 91 15.43 -13.22 2.97
C ASP A 91 14.61 -13.87 1.82
N GLU A 92 14.95 -13.56 0.57
CA GLU A 92 14.23 -14.00 -0.65
C GLU A 92 12.73 -13.65 -0.65
N ILE A 93 12.39 -12.48 -0.09
CA ILE A 93 11.02 -12.01 0.04
C ILE A 93 10.61 -11.14 -1.15
N LEU A 94 9.45 -11.45 -1.74
CA LEU A 94 8.82 -10.57 -2.72
C LEU A 94 8.19 -9.37 -2.00
N ILE A 95 8.59 -8.18 -2.43
CA ILE A 95 8.03 -6.92 -1.98
C ILE A 95 7.27 -6.27 -3.13
N MET A 96 5.96 -6.15 -2.99
CA MET A 96 5.10 -5.37 -3.88
C MET A 96 4.83 -4.00 -3.27
N SER A 97 4.95 -2.93 -4.06
CA SER A 97 4.63 -1.59 -3.59
C SER A 97 3.86 -0.78 -4.61
N PHE A 98 2.93 0.04 -4.11
CA PHE A 98 2.01 0.81 -4.95
C PHE A 98 1.44 2.01 -4.18
N PHE A 99 0.83 2.92 -4.92
CA PHE A 99 0.19 4.12 -4.37
C PHE A 99 -1.31 4.10 -4.64
N VAL A 100 -2.10 4.34 -3.60
CA VAL A 100 -3.55 4.44 -3.69
C VAL A 100 -3.95 5.93 -3.64
N PRO A 101 -4.37 6.53 -4.77
CA PRO A 101 -4.78 7.92 -4.81
C PRO A 101 -6.13 8.12 -4.12
N LEU A 102 -6.24 9.11 -3.25
CA LEU A 102 -7.46 9.40 -2.47
C LEU A 102 -7.96 10.85 -2.61
N SER A 103 -7.06 11.82 -2.78
CA SER A 103 -7.40 13.26 -2.96
C SER A 103 -8.40 13.81 -1.92
N ILE A 104 -8.10 13.62 -0.64
CA ILE A 104 -8.95 14.02 0.48
C ILE A 104 -8.58 15.46 0.90
N PRO A 105 -9.49 16.43 0.73
CA PRO A 105 -9.21 17.82 1.08
C PRO A 105 -9.10 18.02 2.60
N TYR A 106 -8.39 19.06 3.03
CA TYR A 106 -8.42 19.46 4.43
C TYR A 106 -9.82 19.88 4.87
N SER A 107 -10.19 19.48 6.08
CA SER A 107 -11.34 19.97 6.83
C SER A 107 -10.90 20.39 8.25
N SER A 108 -11.83 20.80 9.12
CA SER A 108 -11.51 21.06 10.53
C SER A 108 -10.87 19.84 11.20
N SER A 109 -11.30 18.64 10.82
CA SER A 109 -10.76 17.36 11.27
C SER A 109 -11.27 16.25 10.35
N THR A 110 -10.36 15.53 9.68
CA THR A 110 -10.69 14.39 8.81
C THR A 110 -10.11 13.11 9.42
N SER A 111 -10.94 12.06 9.51
CA SER A 111 -10.53 10.74 10.02
C SER A 111 -10.31 9.75 8.89
N MET A 112 -9.11 9.18 8.86
CA MET A 112 -8.71 8.07 8.01
C MET A 112 -8.77 6.78 8.79
N TYR A 113 -9.33 5.76 8.16
CA TYR A 113 -9.16 4.37 8.55
C TYR A 113 -8.79 3.58 7.31
N TYR A 114 -7.83 2.68 7.43
CA TYR A 114 -7.66 1.61 6.47
C TYR A 114 -7.26 0.32 7.18
N SER A 115 -7.72 -0.79 6.64
CA SER A 115 -7.35 -2.10 7.12
C SER A 115 -7.00 -3.05 5.99
N VAL A 116 -6.05 -3.94 6.24
CA VAL A 116 -5.70 -5.03 5.33
C VAL A 116 -6.22 -6.34 5.91
N SER A 117 -7.17 -6.96 5.22
CA SER A 117 -7.76 -8.24 5.60
C SER A 117 -8.29 -9.00 4.39
N ASP A 118 -8.27 -10.32 4.46
CA ASP A 118 -8.93 -11.20 3.49
C ASP A 118 -10.18 -11.76 4.16
N SER A 119 -11.36 -11.30 3.73
CA SER A 119 -12.63 -11.81 4.26
C SER A 119 -13.01 -13.18 3.69
N THR A 120 -12.25 -13.69 2.71
CA THR A 120 -12.50 -14.93 1.98
C THR A 120 -11.51 -16.05 2.32
N SER A 121 -10.39 -15.72 2.97
CA SER A 121 -9.39 -16.67 3.46
C SER A 121 -9.21 -16.55 4.97
N TYR A 122 -8.74 -17.62 5.60
CA TYR A 122 -8.30 -17.60 7.01
C TYR A 122 -6.86 -17.06 7.18
N THR A 123 -6.29 -16.46 6.13
CA THR A 123 -4.95 -15.88 6.16
C THR A 123 -4.95 -14.60 6.97
N SER A 124 -4.13 -14.57 8.02
CA SER A 124 -3.92 -13.36 8.82
C SER A 124 -2.87 -12.47 8.17
N PHE A 125 -3.17 -11.17 8.03
CA PHE A 125 -2.19 -10.16 7.63
C PHE A 125 -1.50 -9.62 8.87
N PHE A 126 -0.18 -9.51 8.81
CA PHE A 126 0.61 -8.86 9.84
C PHE A 126 1.12 -7.53 9.32
N ILE A 127 0.88 -6.46 10.08
CA ILE A 127 1.48 -5.15 9.80
C ILE A 127 2.67 -4.95 10.76
N PRO A 128 3.93 -5.03 10.27
CA PRO A 128 5.10 -4.79 11.11
C PRO A 128 5.26 -3.30 11.48
N GLN A 129 4.48 -2.42 10.87
CA GLN A 129 4.55 -0.98 11.06
C GLN A 129 4.10 -0.57 12.47
N LYS A 130 4.99 0.09 13.22
CA LYS A 130 4.71 0.60 14.58
C LYS A 130 4.26 2.06 14.60
N ASP A 131 4.51 2.82 13.53
CA ASP A 131 4.15 4.24 13.43
C ASP A 131 3.81 4.67 11.99
N LEU A 132 3.09 5.78 11.82
CA LEU A 132 2.75 6.38 10.53
C LEU A 132 3.99 6.94 9.83
N ARG A 133 4.24 6.47 8.60
CA ARG A 133 5.25 7.05 7.70
C ARG A 133 4.64 8.20 6.91
N LEU A 134 4.66 9.40 7.48
CA LEU A 134 4.06 10.61 6.90
C LEU A 134 5.07 11.37 6.04
N LYS A 135 4.61 11.88 4.89
CA LYS A 135 5.43 12.67 3.97
C LYS A 135 4.60 13.79 3.35
N GLY A 136 5.13 15.00 3.36
CA GLY A 136 4.44 16.18 2.84
C GLY A 136 4.60 17.38 3.76
N SER A 137 3.70 18.34 3.63
CA SER A 137 3.62 19.56 4.45
C SER A 137 2.17 19.86 4.84
N ASP A 138 1.97 20.87 5.69
CA ASP A 138 0.66 21.51 5.97
C ASP A 138 -0.36 20.62 6.69
N TYR A 139 0.07 19.55 7.35
CA TYR A 139 -0.79 18.66 8.14
C TYR A 139 -0.42 18.64 9.62
N LYS A 140 -1.43 18.44 10.46
CA LYS A 140 -1.27 18.10 11.87
C LYS A 140 -2.06 16.83 12.18
N ILE A 141 -1.39 15.84 12.77
CA ILE A 141 -2.04 14.62 13.27
C ILE A 141 -2.60 14.88 14.67
N LEU A 142 -3.89 14.63 14.84
CA LEU A 142 -4.61 14.83 16.10
C LEU A 142 -4.71 13.54 16.92
N LYS A 143 -4.91 12.41 16.24
CA LYS A 143 -5.04 11.07 16.84
C LYS A 143 -4.45 10.04 15.89
N LYS A 144 -3.86 8.97 16.41
CA LYS A 144 -3.43 7.80 15.65
C LYS A 144 -3.68 6.52 16.44
N HIS A 145 -3.97 5.44 15.74
CA HIS A 145 -4.06 4.08 16.26
C HIS A 145 -3.54 3.13 15.18
N ILE A 146 -2.65 2.22 15.57
CA ILE A 146 -2.11 1.18 14.72
C ILE A 146 -2.13 -0.09 15.55
N ASN A 147 -2.66 -1.17 14.99
CA ASN A 147 -2.57 -2.48 15.61
C ASN A 147 -1.83 -3.47 14.70
N GLN A 148 -1.43 -4.59 15.29
CA GLN A 148 -0.71 -5.65 14.59
C GLN A 148 -1.59 -6.45 13.62
N PHE A 149 -2.91 -6.29 13.68
CA PHE A 149 -3.92 -7.08 12.96
C PHE A 149 -4.41 -6.41 11.69
N GLY A 150 -3.61 -5.51 11.12
CA GLY A 150 -3.94 -4.94 9.83
C GLY A 150 -4.62 -3.58 9.88
N GLU A 151 -4.94 -3.01 11.05
CA GLU A 151 -5.72 -1.77 11.12
C GLU A 151 -4.89 -0.54 11.47
N ILE A 152 -5.08 0.51 10.68
CA ILE A 152 -4.46 1.82 10.89
C ILE A 152 -5.55 2.89 10.80
N SER A 153 -5.65 3.73 11.82
CA SER A 153 -6.48 4.92 11.78
C SER A 153 -5.75 6.15 12.30
N TYR A 154 -6.08 7.30 11.73
CA TYR A 154 -5.56 8.58 12.19
C TYR A 154 -6.48 9.72 11.80
N THR A 155 -6.48 10.76 12.63
CA THR A 155 -7.22 12.00 12.37
C THR A 155 -6.23 13.11 12.07
N PHE A 156 -6.48 13.87 11.01
CA PHE A 156 -5.61 14.96 10.58
C PHE A 156 -6.39 16.25 10.31
N THR A 157 -5.70 17.37 10.39
CA THR A 157 -6.21 18.71 10.03
C THR A 157 -5.10 19.50 9.34
N LYS A 158 -5.43 20.68 8.82
CA LYS A 158 -4.45 21.61 8.27
C LYS A 158 -3.62 22.22 9.41
N GLN A 159 -2.31 22.31 9.23
CA GLN A 159 -1.40 22.97 10.17
C GLN A 159 -1.45 24.49 10.05
#